data_AF-A0A359ATG1-F1
#
_entry.id   AF-A0A359ATG1-F1
#
_cell.length_a   1.000
_cell.length_b   1.000
_cell.length_c   1.000
_cell.angle_alpha   90.00
_cell.angle_beta   90.00
_cell.angle_gamma   90.00
#
_symmetry.space_group_name_H-M   'P 1'
#
loop_
_entity.id
_entity.type
_entity.pdbx_description
1 polymer ?
#
loop_
_entity_poly.entity_id
_entity_poly.type
_entity_poly.pdbx_seq_one_letter_code
_entity_poly.pdbx_strand_id
1 'polypeptide(L)'
;MQISKGLKCIKLTIIAGARPNFMKIAPVIHAIEKFNAKRKQMEYRLVHTGQHYDRNMSDMFFEELNIPEPDVNLGVGGGTQAEQTAGIMIG
;
A
#
# COMPACT_ATOMS: atom_id res chain seq x y z
N MET A 1 -0.57 36.70 -19.64
CA MET A 1 -1.37 35.46 -19.60
C MET A 1 -0.46 34.33 -19.12
N GLN A 2 -0.37 34.11 -17.81
CA GLN A 2 0.40 32.97 -17.28
C GLN A 2 -0.47 31.72 -17.42
N ILE A 3 -0.03 30.80 -18.26
CA ILE A 3 -0.62 29.47 -18.38
C ILE A 3 -0.16 28.72 -17.14
N SER A 4 -1.05 28.53 -16.17
CA SER A 4 -0.80 27.66 -15.03
C SER A 4 -0.54 26.25 -15.57
N LYS A 5 0.73 25.80 -15.55
CA LYS A 5 1.04 24.37 -15.67
C LYS A 5 0.26 23.68 -14.56
N GLY A 6 -0.81 22.97 -14.91
CA GLY A 6 -1.59 22.19 -13.95
C GLY A 6 -0.62 21.32 -13.16
N LEU A 7 -0.66 21.38 -11.83
CA LEU A 7 0.25 20.61 -10.99
C LEU A 7 0.10 19.13 -11.34
N LYS A 8 1.23 18.50 -11.72
CA LYS A 8 1.30 17.08 -12.05
C LYS A 8 0.92 16.27 -10.81
N CYS A 9 -0.03 15.33 -10.97
CA CYS A 9 -0.39 14.40 -9.92
C CYS A 9 0.77 13.42 -9.68
N ILE A 10 1.18 13.27 -8.42
CA ILE A 10 2.19 12.29 -7.98
C ILE A 10 1.49 10.93 -7.88
N LYS A 11 2.14 9.86 -8.35
CA LYS A 11 1.64 8.49 -8.21
C LYS A 11 2.58 7.68 -7.33
N LEU A 12 2.05 7.10 -6.26
CA LEU A 12 2.78 6.30 -5.29
C LEU A 12 2.31 4.84 -5.35
N THR A 13 3.26 3.91 -5.39
CA THR A 13 2.97 2.49 -5.13
C THR A 13 3.57 2.14 -3.79
N ILE A 14 2.71 1.78 -2.84
CA ILE A 14 3.06 1.38 -1.49
C ILE A 14 3.05 -0.14 -1.46
N ILE A 15 4.19 -0.77 -1.19
CA ILE A 15 4.32 -2.23 -1.12
C ILE A 15 4.55 -2.62 0.33
N ALA A 16 3.74 -3.53 0.84
CA ALA A 16 3.81 -4.04 2.22
C ALA A 16 3.67 -5.56 2.25
N GLY A 17 4.46 -6.23 3.08
CA GLY A 17 4.42 -7.69 3.20
C GLY A 17 4.27 -8.20 4.62
N ALA A 18 4.74 -7.42 5.60
CA ALA A 18 4.76 -7.81 7.01
C ALA A 18 3.94 -6.84 7.90
N ARG A 19 3.49 -7.30 9.08
CA ARG A 19 2.70 -6.54 10.05
C ARG A 19 3.36 -5.20 10.41
N PRO A 20 4.68 -5.14 10.67
CA PRO A 20 5.34 -3.86 10.93
C PRO A 20 5.28 -2.87 9.76
N ASN A 21 5.01 -3.32 8.52
CA ASN A 21 4.78 -2.43 7.39
C ASN A 21 3.42 -1.72 7.50
N PHE A 22 2.33 -2.44 7.81
CA PHE A 22 0.98 -1.85 7.93
C PHE A 22 0.94 -0.73 8.98
N MET A 23 1.54 -0.96 10.15
CA MET A 23 1.67 0.05 11.22
C MET A 23 2.41 1.33 10.75
N LYS A 24 3.34 1.20 9.79
CA LYS A 24 4.14 2.31 9.27
C LYS A 24 3.47 3.03 8.09
N ILE A 25 2.76 2.31 7.23
CA ILE A 25 2.08 2.91 6.06
C ILE A 25 0.79 3.63 6.46
N ALA A 26 0.12 3.22 7.54
CA ALA A 26 -1.12 3.83 7.98
C ALA A 26 -1.02 5.36 8.14
N PRO A 27 -0.08 5.91 8.93
CA PRO A 27 0.07 7.36 9.03
C PRO A 27 0.45 8.04 7.70
N VAL A 28 1.09 7.32 6.76
CA VAL A 28 1.41 7.85 5.43
C VAL A 28 0.15 7.96 4.57
N ILE A 29 -0.70 6.93 4.58
CA ILE A 29 -1.99 6.93 3.88
C ILE A 29 -2.87 8.07 4.40
N HIS A 30 -3.01 8.20 5.72
CA HIS A 30 -3.80 9.28 6.33
C HIS A 30 -3.25 10.66 5.96
N ALA A 31 -1.92 10.82 5.86
CA ALA A 31 -1.31 12.07 5.42
C ALA A 31 -1.62 12.38 3.95
N ILE A 32 -1.60 11.38 3.07
CA ILE A 32 -1.95 11.53 1.65
C ILE A 32 -3.42 11.91 1.50
N GLU A 33 -4.33 11.25 2.23
CA GLU A 33 -5.77 11.55 2.20
C GLU A 33 -6.07 12.96 2.70
N LYS A 34 -5.45 13.36 3.82
CA LYS A 34 -5.56 14.72 4.36
C LYS A 34 -5.03 15.78 3.39
N PHE A 35 -3.95 15.48 2.68
CA PHE A 35 -3.41 16.36 1.64
C PHE A 35 -4.39 16.46 0.46
N ASN A 36 -4.92 15.32 0.00
CA ASN A 36 -5.86 15.24 -1.12
C ASN A 36 -7.21 15.91 -0.86
N ALA A 37 -7.66 15.95 0.40
CA ALA A 37 -8.85 16.69 0.81
C ALA A 37 -8.74 18.20 0.48
N LYS A 38 -7.52 18.75 0.42
CA LYS A 38 -7.25 20.16 0.07
C LYS A 38 -6.77 20.32 -1.37
N ARG A 39 -6.00 19.34 -1.86
CA ARG A 39 -5.35 19.36 -3.18
C ARG A 39 -5.30 17.95 -3.74
N LYS A 40 -6.21 17.62 -4.66
CA LYS A 40 -6.21 16.33 -5.38
C LYS A 40 -5.00 16.21 -6.30
N GLN A 41 -3.84 15.92 -5.72
CA GLN A 41 -2.53 15.97 -6.39
C GLN A 41 -1.67 14.75 -6.10
N MET A 42 -2.17 13.78 -5.31
CA MET A 42 -1.49 12.51 -5.09
C MET A 42 -2.46 11.35 -5.31
N GLU A 43 -2.02 10.34 -6.04
CA GLU A 43 -2.65 9.03 -6.14
C GLU A 43 -1.75 8.02 -5.44
N TYR A 44 -2.34 7.08 -4.70
CA TYR A 44 -1.60 5.95 -4.14
C TYR A 44 -2.31 4.65 -4.47
N ARG A 45 -1.52 3.58 -4.58
CA ARG A 45 -1.98 2.20 -4.65
C ARG A 45 -1.24 1.38 -3.61
N LEU A 46 -1.95 0.51 -2.90
CA LEU A 46 -1.41 -0.43 -1.92
C LEU A 46 -1.29 -1.83 -2.53
N VAL A 47 -0.09 -2.41 -2.45
CA VAL A 47 0.21 -3.77 -2.89
C VAL A 47 0.64 -4.60 -1.69
N HIS A 48 -0.08 -5.67 -1.41
CA HIS A 48 0.22 -6.65 -0.38
C HIS A 48 1.00 -7.82 -1.00
N THR A 49 2.16 -8.20 -0.45
CA THR A 49 2.98 -9.29 -1.03
C THR A 49 2.44 -10.69 -0.73
N GLY A 50 1.74 -10.87 0.39
CA GLY A 50 1.11 -12.15 0.77
C GLY A 50 1.80 -12.87 1.93
N GLN A 51 2.82 -12.27 2.55
CA GLN A 51 3.71 -12.95 3.51
C GLN A 51 3.11 -13.16 4.93
N HIS A 52 1.77 -13.21 5.07
CA HIS A 52 1.08 -13.47 6.34
C HIS A 52 0.20 -14.72 6.32
N TYR A 53 0.45 -15.58 7.32
CA TYR A 53 -0.10 -16.93 7.48
C TYR A 53 -1.57 -17.00 7.92
N ASP A 54 -2.26 -15.88 8.07
CA ASP A 54 -3.68 -15.88 8.42
C ASP A 54 -4.40 -14.69 7.78
N ARG A 55 -5.24 -14.95 6.76
CA ARG A 55 -6.08 -13.92 6.11
C ARG A 55 -6.95 -13.19 7.15
N ASN A 56 -7.42 -13.92 8.16
CA ASN A 56 -8.19 -13.34 9.26
C ASN A 56 -7.40 -12.29 10.06
N MET A 57 -6.06 -12.38 10.08
CA MET A 57 -5.24 -11.42 10.81
C MET A 57 -4.92 -10.18 9.96
N SER A 58 -4.78 -10.31 8.63
CA SER A 58 -4.54 -9.14 7.76
C SER A 58 -5.75 -8.21 7.70
N ASP A 59 -6.95 -8.78 7.60
CA ASP A 59 -8.17 -8.01 7.35
C ASP A 59 -8.54 -7.15 8.57
N MET A 60 -8.33 -7.68 9.78
CA MET A 60 -8.48 -6.90 11.01
C MET A 60 -7.55 -5.68 11.07
N PHE A 61 -6.34 -5.72 10.47
CA PHE A 61 -5.43 -4.57 10.54
C PHE A 61 -5.89 -3.39 9.69
N PHE A 62 -6.49 -3.64 8.52
CA PHE A 62 -6.99 -2.55 7.68
C PHE A 62 -8.14 -1.82 8.38
N GLU A 63 -9.03 -2.58 9.04
CA GLU A 63 -10.10 -2.04 9.88
C GLU A 63 -9.53 -1.30 11.11
N GLU A 64 -8.66 -1.92 11.90
CA GLU A 64 -8.08 -1.33 13.12
C GLU A 64 -7.28 -0.05 12.84
N LEU A 65 -6.52 -0.03 11.73
CA LEU A 65 -5.71 1.12 11.34
C LEU A 65 -6.50 2.14 10.53
N ASN A 66 -7.77 1.86 10.21
CA ASN A 66 -8.64 2.69 9.37
C ASN A 66 -7.93 3.09 8.06
N ILE A 67 -7.45 2.10 7.32
CA ILE A 67 -6.85 2.23 5.99
C ILE A 67 -7.58 1.30 5.00
N PRO A 68 -7.59 1.61 3.70
CA PRO A 68 -8.25 0.74 2.73
C PRO A 68 -7.55 -0.62 2.62
N GLU A 69 -8.31 -1.62 2.16
CA GLU A 69 -7.77 -2.89 1.69
C GLU A 69 -6.75 -2.67 0.55
N PRO A 70 -5.80 -3.61 0.36
CA PRO A 70 -4.83 -3.52 -0.71
C PRO A 70 -5.51 -3.63 -2.08
N ASP A 71 -5.15 -2.75 -3.01
CA ASP A 71 -5.63 -2.82 -4.39
C ASP A 71 -5.19 -4.10 -5.11
N VAL A 72 -4.04 -4.66 -4.70
CA VAL A 72 -3.50 -5.93 -5.22
C VAL A 72 -2.89 -6.73 -4.07
N ASN A 73 -3.19 -8.03 -4.01
CA ASN A 73 -2.48 -8.98 -3.16
C ASN A 73 -1.79 -10.04 -4.04
N LEU A 74 -0.45 -10.12 -3.98
CA LEU A 74 0.33 -11.08 -4.78
C LEU A 74 0.19 -12.52 -4.28
N GLY A 75 -0.29 -12.73 -3.04
CA GLY A 75 -0.51 -14.07 -2.50
C GLY A 75 0.77 -14.88 -2.29
N VAL A 76 1.94 -14.23 -2.28
CA VAL A 76 3.24 -14.87 -2.07
C VAL A 76 3.51 -15.00 -0.58
N GLY A 77 3.33 -16.21 -0.05
CA GLY A 77 3.60 -16.56 1.33
C GLY A 77 4.11 -18.00 1.46
N GLY A 78 4.79 -18.28 2.58
CA GLY A 78 5.37 -19.61 2.83
C GLY A 78 6.69 -19.86 2.07
N GLY A 79 7.31 -21.02 2.31
CA GLY A 79 8.60 -21.36 1.71
C GLY A 79 9.79 -20.55 2.26
N THR A 80 10.95 -20.76 1.66
CA THR A 80 12.21 -20.08 1.94
C THR A 80 12.18 -18.61 1.49
N GLN A 81 13.11 -17.81 2.02
CA GLN A 81 13.32 -16.43 1.56
C GLN A 81 13.50 -16.34 0.03
N ALA A 82 14.19 -17.30 -0.58
CA ALA A 82 14.41 -17.34 -2.02
C ALA A 82 13.11 -17.58 -2.79
N GLU A 83 12.28 -18.52 -2.35
CA GLU A 83 10.98 -18.81 -2.97
C GLU A 83 10.03 -17.61 -2.86
N GLN A 84 9.97 -16.96 -1.71
CA GLN A 84 9.15 -15.76 -1.53
C GLN A 84 9.64 -14.59 -2.38
N THR A 85 10.96 -14.38 -2.45
CA THR A 85 11.53 -13.33 -3.29
C THR A 85 11.23 -13.60 -4.77
N ALA A 86 11.43 -14.84 -5.22
CA ALA A 86 11.13 -15.26 -6.58
C ALA A 86 9.64 -15.06 -6.92
N GLY A 87 8.74 -15.50 -6.02
CA GLY A 87 7.29 -15.30 -6.16
C GLY A 87 6.91 -13.82 -6.32
N ILE A 88 7.48 -12.95 -5.48
CA ILE A 88 7.21 -11.49 -5.57
C ILE A 88 7.72 -10.90 -6.89
N MET A 89 8.84 -11.40 -7.43
CA MET A 89 9.41 -10.91 -8.70
C MET A 89 8.59 -11.31 -9.92
N ILE A 90 7.90 -12.46 -9.87
CA ILE A 90 7.08 -12.96 -10.99
C ILE A 90 5.63 -12.45 -10.94
N GLY A 91 5.11 -12.13 -9.75
CA GLY A 91 3.77 -11.59 -9.56
C GLY A 91 2.70 -12.67 -9.49
#